data_AF-A0A2U1Q7N3-F1
#
_entry.id   AF-A0A2U1Q7N3-F1
#
_cell.length_a   1.000
_cell.length_b   1.000
_cell.length_c   1.000
_cell.angle_alpha   90.00
_cell.angle_beta   90.00
_cell.angle_gamma   90.00
#
_symmetry.space_group_name_H-M   'P 1'
#
loop_
_entity.id
_entity.type
_entity.pdbx_description
1 polymer ?
#
loop_
_entity_poly.entity_id
_entity_poly.type
_entity_poly.pdbx_seq_one_letter_code
_entity_poly.pdbx_strand_id
1 'polypeptide(L)'
;MEEEMINLSNIMPVELAIARELEYRKKMEVLNNRQMDLKPLVPPQVPVSESQTTVDRKRKVEACSAQCSQTLLRSTSGRSSPRFICVTCNAAFADLFNLTMHGETTSHKSKVSQSKKLAGNNVPNPFLCELCDILCSSSLVMGSHVNGLKHRAYLQEFDAKRARTLRNLGF
;
A
#
# COMPACT_ATOMS: atom_id res chain seq x y z
N MET A 1 10.82 -62.27 25.13
CA MET A 1 10.01 -61.72 24.03
C MET A 1 10.41 -60.26 23.98
N GLU A 2 11.45 -59.97 23.21
CA GLU A 2 12.22 -58.73 23.25
C GLU A 2 11.55 -57.75 22.29
N GLU A 3 11.01 -56.66 22.84
CA GLU A 3 10.28 -55.64 22.11
C GLU A 3 11.20 -54.92 21.12
N GLU A 4 10.86 -55.00 19.83
CA GLU A 4 11.59 -54.36 18.73
C GLU A 4 11.56 -52.83 18.88
N MET A 5 12.64 -52.24 19.39
CA MET A 5 12.88 -50.80 19.31
C MET A 5 13.13 -50.41 17.85
N ILE A 6 12.09 -49.95 17.17
CA ILE A 6 12.20 -49.39 15.82
C ILE A 6 13.05 -48.13 15.89
N ASN A 7 14.30 -48.23 15.45
CA ASN A 7 15.25 -47.12 15.42
C ASN A 7 15.01 -46.29 14.15
N LEU A 8 14.04 -45.37 14.18
CA LEU A 8 13.74 -44.46 13.07
C LEU A 8 14.74 -43.30 13.01
N SER A 9 15.98 -43.60 12.65
CA SER A 9 17.12 -42.67 12.59
C SER A 9 16.99 -41.51 11.60
N ASN A 10 15.94 -41.50 10.77
CA ASN A 10 15.71 -40.48 9.73
C ASN A 10 14.46 -39.62 9.96
N ILE A 11 13.72 -39.85 11.06
CA ILE A 11 12.57 -39.03 11.39
C ILE A 11 13.00 -37.96 12.39
N MET A 12 12.85 -36.70 12.00
CA MET A 12 13.10 -35.56 12.88
C MET A 12 12.15 -35.65 14.08
N PRO A 13 12.65 -35.68 15.32
CA PRO A 13 11.80 -35.69 16.51
C PRO A 13 10.82 -34.51 16.50
N VAL A 14 9.58 -34.78 16.90
CA VAL A 14 8.49 -33.79 16.86
C VAL A 14 8.83 -32.58 17.73
N GLU A 15 9.50 -32.81 18.85
CA GLU A 15 9.96 -31.80 19.78
C GLU A 15 10.96 -30.84 19.12
N LEU A 16 11.88 -31.38 18.30
CA LEU A 16 12.86 -30.57 17.58
C LEU A 16 12.20 -29.76 16.45
N ALA A 17 11.20 -30.35 15.78
CA ALA A 17 10.42 -29.64 14.77
C ALA A 17 9.65 -28.46 15.39
N ILE A 18 8.98 -28.68 16.52
CA ILE A 18 8.26 -27.65 17.28
C ILE A 18 9.22 -26.56 17.76
N ALA A 19 10.38 -26.93 18.31
CA ALA A 19 11.38 -25.97 18.79
C ALA A 19 11.85 -25.02 17.68
N ARG A 20 12.15 -25.55 16.49
CA ARG A 20 12.56 -24.74 15.33
C ARG A 20 11.47 -23.78 14.87
N GLU A 21 10.23 -24.24 14.83
CA GLU A 21 9.07 -23.41 14.45
C GLU A 21 8.82 -22.28 15.47
N LEU A 22 8.92 -22.56 16.77
CA LEU A 22 8.80 -21.56 17.83
C LEU A 22 9.93 -20.52 17.77
N GLU A 23 11.16 -20.96 17.53
CA GLU A 23 12.30 -20.07 17.40
C GLU A 23 12.20 -19.17 16.16
N TYR A 24 11.70 -19.72 15.05
CA TYR A 24 11.38 -18.94 13.85
C TYR A 24 10.32 -17.86 14.15
N ARG A 25 9.22 -18.23 14.83
CA ARG A 25 8.17 -17.28 15.23
C ARG A 25 8.70 -16.17 16.12
N LYS A 26 9.52 -16.52 17.12
CA LYS A 26 10.17 -15.54 18.01
C LYS A 26 11.10 -14.61 17.25
N LYS A 27 11.89 -15.11 16.29
CA LYS A 27 12.78 -14.30 15.46
C LYS A 27 12.00 -13.35 14.54
N MET A 28 10.88 -13.81 13.98
CA MET A 28 9.97 -12.98 13.19
C MET A 28 9.32 -11.89 14.04
N GLU A 29 8.91 -12.20 15.27
CA GLU A 29 8.38 -11.22 16.21
C GLU A 29 9.42 -10.15 16.57
N VAL A 30 10.69 -10.52 16.77
CA VAL A 30 11.78 -9.56 17.00
C VAL A 30 12.01 -8.65 15.79
N LEU A 31 11.92 -9.15 14.56
CA LEU A 31 12.01 -8.32 13.35
C LEU A 31 10.80 -7.37 13.23
N ASN A 32 9.61 -7.86 13.54
CA ASN A 32 8.40 -7.04 13.57
C ASN A 32 8.44 -5.99 14.69
N ASN A 33 8.99 -6.31 15.86
CA ASN A 33 9.12 -5.38 16.98
C ASN A 33 10.24 -4.35 16.74
N ARG A 34 11.32 -4.73 16.04
CA ARG A 34 12.31 -3.77 15.49
C ARG A 34 11.71 -2.80 14.49
N GLN A 35 10.63 -3.19 13.80
CA GLN A 35 9.85 -2.28 12.96
C GLN A 35 8.97 -1.32 13.80
N MET A 36 8.72 -1.62 15.08
CA MET A 36 7.93 -0.81 16.02
C MET A 36 8.79 0.06 16.97
N ASP A 37 10.10 -0.22 17.12
CA ASP A 37 10.99 0.46 18.09
C ASP A 37 11.87 1.58 17.49
N LEU A 38 11.45 2.20 16.38
CA LEU A 38 12.12 3.42 15.88
C LEU A 38 11.28 4.66 16.16
N LYS A 39 11.54 5.27 17.33
CA LYS A 39 11.42 6.73 17.53
C LYS A 39 12.78 7.41 17.26
N PRO A 40 12.79 8.72 16.94
CA PRO A 40 13.60 9.27 15.86
C PRO A 40 14.93 9.86 16.34
N LEU A 41 16.01 9.54 15.64
CA LEU A 41 17.21 10.35 15.63
C LEU A 41 17.62 10.65 14.19
N VAL A 42 17.92 11.93 14.01
CA VAL A 42 18.28 12.73 12.82
C VAL A 42 19.55 12.18 12.11
N PRO A 43 19.80 12.54 10.83
CA PRO A 43 20.51 11.72 9.86
C PRO A 43 22.02 11.99 9.76
N PRO A 44 22.75 11.07 9.11
CA PRO A 44 23.88 11.47 8.26
C PRO A 44 23.69 11.03 6.80
N GLN A 45 23.91 11.99 5.89
CA GLN A 45 24.75 11.92 4.67
C GLN A 45 25.31 10.50 4.41
N VAL A 46 25.21 9.85 3.24
CA VAL A 46 25.74 10.22 1.92
C VAL A 46 25.13 9.31 0.81
N PRO A 47 25.53 9.42 -0.48
CA PRO A 47 24.66 9.59 -1.64
C PRO A 47 24.09 8.28 -2.19
N VAL A 48 22.79 8.22 -2.47
CA VAL A 48 22.21 7.15 -3.29
C VAL A 48 21.91 7.70 -4.67
N SER A 49 22.64 7.12 -5.62
CA SER A 49 22.57 7.33 -7.04
C SER A 49 21.15 7.26 -7.57
N GLU A 50 20.87 8.23 -8.41
CA GLU A 50 19.67 8.39 -9.19
C GLU A 50 19.38 7.12 -10.00
N SER A 51 18.14 6.68 -9.95
CA SER A 51 17.53 5.92 -11.04
C SER A 51 16.27 6.66 -11.43
N GLN A 52 16.50 7.81 -12.05
CA GLN A 52 15.52 8.52 -12.85
C GLN A 52 15.09 7.60 -13.99
N THR A 53 13.87 7.08 -13.93
CA THR A 53 13.15 6.72 -15.15
C THR A 53 11.99 7.69 -15.29
N THR A 54 12.26 8.78 -16.01
CA THR A 54 11.27 9.71 -16.49
C THR A 54 10.40 9.00 -17.52
N VAL A 55 9.26 8.46 -17.10
CA VAL A 55 8.20 8.06 -18.03
C VAL A 55 7.14 9.15 -18.06
N ASP A 56 7.44 10.16 -18.89
CA ASP A 56 6.50 11.14 -19.39
C ASP A 56 5.32 10.43 -20.07
N ARG A 57 4.17 10.37 -19.41
CA ARG A 57 2.90 10.08 -20.09
C ARG A 57 1.79 10.99 -19.56
N LYS A 58 1.73 12.19 -20.17
CA LYS A 58 0.51 12.99 -20.31
C LYS A 58 -0.66 12.08 -20.65
N ARG A 59 -1.66 11.97 -19.77
CA ARG A 59 -2.95 11.37 -20.13
C ARG A 59 -4.07 12.39 -19.97
N LYS A 60 -4.63 12.76 -21.12
CA LYS A 60 -5.94 13.40 -21.29
C LYS A 60 -6.98 12.43 -20.72
N VAL A 61 -7.67 12.83 -19.65
CA VAL A 61 -8.72 12.03 -19.01
C VAL A 61 -9.97 12.12 -19.90
N GLU A 62 -10.29 11.04 -20.61
CA GLU A 62 -11.60 10.85 -21.23
C GLU A 62 -12.51 10.12 -20.24
N ALA A 63 -13.66 10.73 -19.94
CA ALA A 63 -14.68 10.17 -19.08
C ALA A 63 -15.34 8.99 -19.79
N CYS A 64 -15.25 7.78 -19.20
CA CYS A 64 -15.84 6.59 -19.78
C CYS A 64 -17.10 6.14 -19.01
N SER A 65 -18.08 5.76 -19.82
CA SER A 65 -19.46 5.42 -19.55
C SER A 65 -19.64 4.20 -18.64
N ALA A 66 -20.55 4.39 -17.68
CA ALA A 66 -21.52 3.44 -17.13
C ALA A 66 -21.22 1.94 -17.28
N GLN A 67 -20.82 1.32 -16.16
CA GLN A 67 -21.34 0.04 -15.63
C GLN A 67 -20.41 -0.46 -14.51
N CYS A 68 -20.42 0.25 -13.38
CA CYS A 68 -20.05 -0.35 -12.10
C CYS A 68 -20.86 0.36 -11.03
N SER A 69 -21.51 -0.43 -10.20
CA SER A 69 -22.59 -0.06 -9.29
C SER A 69 -22.34 1.26 -8.58
N GLN A 70 -23.36 2.10 -8.66
CA GLN A 70 -23.37 3.49 -8.25
C GLN A 70 -22.99 3.64 -6.78
N THR A 71 -21.85 4.28 -6.53
CA THR A 71 -21.86 5.43 -5.63
C THR A 71 -21.73 6.65 -6.53
N LEU A 72 -22.86 7.02 -7.14
CA LEU A 72 -22.96 8.23 -7.93
C LEU A 72 -22.61 9.43 -7.03
N LEU A 73 -21.57 10.12 -7.45
CA LEU A 73 -21.29 11.51 -7.16
C LEU A 73 -22.58 12.33 -7.27
N ARG A 74 -23.13 12.77 -6.14
CA ARG A 74 -23.83 14.05 -6.06
C ARG A 74 -23.75 14.65 -4.66
N SER A 75 -22.52 14.94 -4.24
CA SER A 75 -22.25 15.97 -3.26
C SER A 75 -21.04 16.76 -3.73
N THR A 76 -21.24 17.63 -4.72
CA THR A 76 -20.40 18.82 -4.85
C THR A 76 -20.71 19.74 -3.68
N SER A 77 -20.19 19.38 -2.51
CA SER A 77 -20.28 20.19 -1.29
C SER A 77 -18.95 20.03 -0.56
N GLY A 78 -17.99 20.91 -0.90
CA GLY A 78 -16.66 20.99 -0.28
C GLY A 78 -15.54 20.49 -1.19
N ARG A 79 -14.82 21.41 -1.84
CA ARG A 79 -13.69 21.13 -2.74
C ARG A 79 -12.52 20.41 -2.04
N SER A 80 -12.48 19.08 -2.09
CA SER A 80 -11.25 18.30 -1.93
C SER A 80 -10.96 17.55 -3.23
N SER A 81 -9.85 17.91 -3.90
CA SER A 81 -9.34 17.12 -5.03
C SER A 81 -9.09 15.68 -4.57
N PRO A 82 -9.30 14.67 -5.43
CA PRO A 82 -8.97 13.28 -5.07
C PRO A 82 -7.51 13.17 -4.64
N ARG A 83 -7.22 12.22 -3.76
CA ARG A 83 -5.87 11.97 -3.23
C ARG A 83 -5.41 10.54 -3.44
N PHE A 84 -6.34 9.67 -3.80
CA PHE A 84 -6.12 8.25 -3.94
C PHE A 84 -6.73 7.75 -5.25
N ILE A 85 -5.97 6.96 -5.99
CA ILE A 85 -6.42 6.36 -7.26
C ILE A 85 -6.26 4.85 -7.19
N CYS A 86 -7.28 4.11 -7.61
CA CYS A 86 -7.13 2.72 -8.00
C CYS A 86 -6.80 2.66 -9.49
N VAL A 87 -5.58 2.27 -9.84
CA VAL A 87 -5.13 2.24 -11.24
C VAL A 87 -5.78 1.08 -12.01
N THR A 88 -6.08 -0.05 -11.36
CA THR A 88 -6.79 -1.19 -12.00
C THR A 88 -8.15 -0.77 -12.52
N CYS A 89 -8.87 0.03 -11.72
CA CYS A 89 -10.24 0.43 -12.02
C CYS A 89 -10.32 1.85 -12.61
N ASN A 90 -9.18 2.55 -12.70
CA ASN A 90 -9.08 3.97 -13.04
C ASN A 90 -10.09 4.84 -12.26
N ALA A 91 -10.22 4.57 -10.95
CA ALA A 91 -11.19 5.21 -10.07
C ALA A 91 -10.46 6.07 -9.04
N ALA A 92 -10.92 7.32 -8.87
CA ALA A 92 -10.34 8.29 -7.95
C ALA A 92 -11.22 8.51 -6.71
N PHE A 93 -10.59 8.65 -5.55
CA PHE A 93 -11.23 8.75 -4.25
C PHE A 93 -10.65 9.92 -3.45
N ALA A 94 -11.53 10.65 -2.77
CA ALA A 94 -11.15 11.74 -1.89
C ALA A 94 -10.62 11.25 -0.53
N ASP A 95 -11.03 10.05 -0.12
CA ASP A 95 -10.72 9.48 1.19
C ASP A 95 -10.22 8.04 1.08
N LEU A 96 -9.35 7.67 2.01
CA LEU A 96 -8.75 6.36 2.13
C LEU A 96 -9.79 5.28 2.47
N PHE A 97 -10.83 5.63 3.24
CA PHE A 97 -11.91 4.70 3.58
C PHE A 97 -12.61 4.19 2.32
N ASN A 98 -13.00 5.09 1.41
CA ASN A 98 -13.67 4.74 0.16
C ASN A 98 -12.77 3.90 -0.76
N LEU A 99 -11.46 4.21 -0.80
CA LEU A 99 -10.48 3.41 -1.53
C LEU A 99 -10.36 1.98 -0.96
N THR A 100 -10.37 1.86 0.37
CA THR A 100 -10.28 0.58 1.08
C THR A 100 -11.52 -0.27 0.79
N MET A 101 -12.70 0.31 0.94
CA MET A 101 -13.97 -0.34 0.61
C MET A 101 -14.03 -0.74 -0.87
N HIS A 102 -13.54 0.10 -1.78
CA HIS A 102 -13.43 -0.24 -3.20
C HIS A 102 -12.54 -1.47 -3.44
N GLY A 103 -11.39 -1.57 -2.76
CA GLY A 103 -10.48 -2.71 -2.83
C GLY A 103 -11.09 -4.03 -2.40
N GLU A 104 -12.14 -3.99 -1.57
CA GLU A 104 -12.86 -5.16 -1.09
C GLU A 104 -13.96 -5.62 -2.05
N THR A 105 -14.33 -4.81 -3.03
CA THR A 105 -15.38 -5.15 -4.00
C THR A 105 -15.02 -6.38 -4.83
N THR A 106 -16.03 -7.19 -5.15
CA THR A 106 -15.89 -8.36 -6.03
C THR A 106 -15.42 -7.97 -7.43
N SER A 107 -15.90 -6.83 -7.95
CA SER A 107 -15.49 -6.27 -9.24
C SER A 107 -14.00 -5.95 -9.29
N HIS A 108 -13.43 -5.35 -8.23
CA HIS A 108 -11.99 -5.09 -8.14
C HIS A 108 -11.20 -6.40 -8.08
N LYS A 109 -11.60 -7.33 -7.19
CA LYS A 109 -10.94 -8.63 -7.02
C LYS A 109 -10.88 -9.41 -8.33
N SER A 110 -11.95 -9.44 -9.12
CA SER A 110 -11.99 -10.10 -10.43
C SER A 110 -11.00 -9.49 -11.42
N LYS A 111 -10.96 -8.15 -11.54
CA LYS A 111 -10.04 -7.44 -12.45
C LYS A 111 -8.57 -7.62 -12.04
N VAL A 112 -8.27 -7.56 -10.75
CA VAL A 112 -6.92 -7.80 -10.22
C VAL A 112 -6.50 -9.26 -10.42
N SER A 113 -7.42 -10.21 -10.28
CA SER A 113 -7.11 -11.63 -10.50
C SER A 113 -6.86 -11.93 -11.97
N GLN A 114 -7.57 -11.27 -12.88
CA GLN A 114 -7.35 -11.39 -14.31
C GLN A 114 -5.97 -10.85 -14.72
N SER A 115 -5.56 -9.69 -14.19
CA SER A 115 -4.25 -9.10 -14.50
C SER A 115 -3.10 -9.95 -13.99
N LYS A 116 -3.24 -10.61 -12.83
CA LYS A 116 -2.22 -11.55 -12.30
C LYS A 116 -1.96 -12.75 -13.20
N LYS A 117 -2.99 -13.27 -13.89
CA LYS A 117 -2.85 -14.45 -14.78
C LYS A 117 -2.01 -14.15 -16.03
N LEU A 118 -2.01 -12.91 -16.50
CA LEU A 118 -1.30 -12.51 -17.72
C LEU A 118 0.15 -12.07 -17.43
N ALA A 119 0.43 -11.55 -16.23
CA ALA A 119 1.69 -10.87 -15.93
C ALA A 119 2.71 -11.70 -15.10
N GLY A 120 2.37 -12.94 -14.71
CA GLY A 120 3.34 -13.83 -14.04
C GLY A 120 3.90 -13.26 -12.73
N ASN A 121 3.10 -13.32 -11.66
CA ASN A 121 3.54 -13.18 -10.26
C ASN A 121 4.41 -11.96 -9.90
N ASN A 122 3.79 -10.78 -9.78
CA ASN A 122 4.00 -9.76 -8.72
C ASN A 122 3.39 -8.42 -9.17
N VAL A 123 2.09 -8.38 -9.48
CA VAL A 123 1.43 -7.08 -9.66
C VAL A 123 1.06 -6.59 -8.25
N PRO A 124 1.76 -5.58 -7.68
CA PRO A 124 1.30 -4.95 -6.45
C PRO A 124 -0.12 -4.42 -6.69
N ASN A 125 -1.03 -4.56 -5.72
CA ASN A 125 -2.35 -3.92 -5.84
C ASN A 125 -2.10 -2.43 -6.15
N PRO A 126 -2.72 -1.83 -7.17
CA PRO A 126 -2.17 -0.59 -7.70
C PRO A 126 -2.95 0.60 -7.16
N PHE A 127 -2.80 0.84 -5.85
CA PHE A 127 -3.31 2.06 -5.24
C PHE A 127 -2.25 3.14 -5.27
N LEU A 128 -2.56 4.28 -5.87
CA LEU A 128 -1.66 5.42 -5.98
C LEU A 128 -2.11 6.51 -5.02
N CYS A 129 -1.15 7.10 -4.30
CA CYS A 129 -1.37 8.38 -3.62
C CYS A 129 -0.93 9.51 -4.53
N GLU A 130 -1.84 10.41 -4.92
CA GLU A 130 -1.54 11.54 -5.82
C GLU A 130 -0.65 12.62 -5.16
N LEU A 131 -0.63 12.66 -3.82
CA LEU A 131 0.19 13.64 -3.12
C LEU A 131 1.66 13.23 -3.13
N CYS A 132 1.93 11.94 -2.94
CA CYS A 132 3.29 11.44 -2.79
C CYS A 132 3.79 10.70 -4.04
N ASP A 133 2.93 10.48 -5.04
CA ASP A 133 3.17 9.66 -6.22
C ASP A 133 3.70 8.24 -5.90
N ILE A 134 3.22 7.66 -4.80
CA ILE A 134 3.63 6.33 -4.33
C ILE A 134 2.57 5.29 -4.67
N LEU A 135 2.98 4.21 -5.33
CA LEU A 135 2.17 3.02 -5.57
C LEU A 135 2.26 2.08 -4.36
N CYS A 136 1.13 1.78 -3.74
CA CYS A 136 1.01 0.91 -2.57
C CYS A 136 0.34 -0.41 -2.93
N SER A 137 1.01 -1.52 -2.61
CA SER A 137 0.64 -2.89 -2.99
C SER A 137 -0.62 -3.45 -2.32
N SER A 138 -1.26 -2.72 -1.41
CA SER A 138 -2.56 -3.07 -0.80
C SER A 138 -3.18 -1.85 -0.10
N SER A 139 -4.46 -1.95 0.26
CA SER A 139 -5.15 -0.91 1.05
C SER A 139 -4.53 -0.78 2.44
N LEU A 140 -4.08 -1.88 3.03
CA LEU A 140 -3.37 -1.88 4.31
C LEU A 140 -2.06 -1.08 4.23
N VAL A 141 -1.24 -1.33 3.20
CA VAL A 141 0.01 -0.60 2.97
C VAL A 141 -0.27 0.89 2.72
N MET A 142 -1.36 1.20 2.00
CA MET A 142 -1.80 2.59 1.81
C MET A 142 -2.19 3.24 3.14
N GLY A 143 -2.87 2.52 4.04
CA GLY A 143 -3.19 3.03 5.38
C GLY A 143 -1.95 3.36 6.21
N SER A 144 -0.96 2.47 6.20
CA SER A 144 0.33 2.75 6.85
C SER A 144 1.06 3.92 6.19
N HIS A 145 1.01 4.03 4.86
CA HIS A 145 1.60 5.14 4.11
C HIS A 145 1.01 6.49 4.53
N VAL A 146 -0.33 6.61 4.55
CA VAL A 146 -1.03 7.85 4.92
C VAL A 146 -0.75 8.25 6.36
N ASN A 147 -0.60 7.25 7.25
CA ASN A 147 -0.26 7.50 8.65
C ASN A 147 1.22 7.83 8.88
N GLY A 148 2.06 7.68 7.85
CA GLY A 148 3.51 7.89 7.92
C GLY A 148 3.93 9.36 8.00
N LEU A 149 5.12 9.59 8.57
CA LEU A 149 5.69 10.92 8.74
C LEU A 149 5.85 11.68 7.42
N LYS A 150 6.31 10.99 6.37
CA LYS A 150 6.53 11.58 5.04
C LYS A 150 5.24 12.12 4.43
N HIS A 151 4.17 11.33 4.48
CA HIS A 151 2.87 11.72 3.93
C HIS A 151 2.31 12.95 4.67
N ARG A 152 2.35 12.93 6.02
CA ARG A 152 1.88 14.04 6.85
C ARG A 152 2.66 15.34 6.61
N ALA A 153 3.98 15.25 6.51
CA ALA A 153 4.82 16.41 6.21
C ALA A 153 4.46 17.02 4.84
N TYR A 154 4.31 16.17 3.82
CA TYR A 154 3.95 16.62 2.48
C TYR A 154 2.54 17.21 2.41
N LEU A 155 1.57 16.61 3.11
CA LEU A 155 0.22 17.14 3.26
C LEU A 155 0.23 18.55 3.86
N GLN A 156 0.95 18.74 4.97
CA GLN A 156 1.03 20.03 5.63
C GLN A 156 1.67 21.09 4.72
N GLU A 157 2.73 20.74 4.00
CA GLU A 157 3.37 21.64 3.06
C GLU A 157 2.45 21.98 1.87
N PHE A 158 1.74 20.98 1.34
CA PHE A 158 0.77 21.15 0.26
C PHE A 158 -0.36 22.09 0.67
N ASP A 159 -0.94 21.90 1.85
CA ASP A 159 -1.99 22.77 2.38
C ASP A 159 -1.47 24.18 2.66
N ALA A 160 -0.25 24.31 3.19
CA ALA A 160 0.38 25.62 3.41
C ALA A 160 0.68 26.36 2.09
N LYS A 161 1.14 25.64 1.04
CA LYS A 161 1.30 26.18 -0.31
C LYS A 161 -0.05 26.60 -0.87
N ARG A 162 -1.08 25.75 -0.77
CA ARG A 162 -2.44 26.05 -1.25
C ARG A 162 -3.00 27.29 -0.56
N ALA A 163 -2.86 27.40 0.76
CA ALA A 163 -3.31 28.56 1.53
C ALA A 163 -2.56 29.85 1.17
N ARG A 164 -1.27 29.77 0.81
CA ARG A 164 -0.52 30.93 0.28
C ARG A 164 -1.02 31.33 -1.11
N THR A 165 -1.21 30.36 -2.00
CA THR A 165 -1.74 30.64 -3.34
C THR A 165 -3.13 31.26 -3.30
N LEU A 166 -4.03 30.77 -2.44
CA LEU A 166 -5.36 31.35 -2.28
C LEU A 166 -5.31 32.80 -1.78
N ARG A 167 -4.43 33.08 -0.80
CA ARG A 167 -4.18 34.46 -0.32
C ARG A 167 -3.64 35.38 -1.42
N ASN A 168 -2.70 34.89 -2.22
CA ASN A 168 -2.12 35.65 -3.34
C ASN A 168 -3.14 35.94 -4.46
N LEU A 169 -4.18 35.11 -4.58
CA LEU A 169 -5.27 35.28 -5.54
C LEU A 169 -6.44 36.13 -4.99
N GLY A 170 -6.33 36.66 -3.76
CA GLY A 170 -7.32 37.57 -3.19
C GLY A 170 -8.66 36.93 -2.78
N PHE A 171 -8.66 35.63 -2.52
CA PHE A 171 -9.82 34.89 -1.97
C PHE A 171 -9.73 34.75 -0.45
#